data_AF-A0A9X2RY17-F1
#
_entry.id   AF-A0A9X2RY17-F1
#
_cell.length_a   1.000
_cell.length_b   1.000
_cell.length_c   1.000
_cell.angle_alpha   90.00
_cell.angle_beta   90.00
_cell.angle_gamma   90.00
#
_symmetry.space_group_name_H-M   'P 1'
#
loop_
_entity.id
_entity.type
_entity.pdbx_description
1 polymer ?
#
loop_
_entity_poly.entity_id
_entity_poly.type
_entity_poly.pdbx_seq_one_letter_code
_entity_poly.pdbx_strand_id
1 'polypeptide(L)'
;MPRMLDVSDDVRAEIGDEEADRLLAGDNAPGAYDCTSCRTPGNTEQERTSTVLFVGQETAVLAFAHATCVPSQVVPVSEDELRGAVRSITGEDSAPSAAEAPHAPSTASVPSVPHASAPYDSMPHAAVSHFPGPAAPTGSAPSPVLAPSPVAPASPGVASHTSVPSGHAPAAQQAVLGVTSGVVLVGQEACPALVVEPTAPIIRPGSAGHGDEFLQLLSEQGFAPVVDLGRPPAPNPGWSVLLAMGRLHAVLMPGPGGGRPVAWWQAHSPMPLSEGWRSALGRSQRVLIYAAAAGTIGTQPREDQLRAALDRAAARGALVGASMPLAGT
;
A
#
# COMPACT_ATOMS: atom_id res chain seq x y z
N MET A 1 -27.68 28.83 -2.28
CA MET A 1 -27.55 28.16 -3.60
C MET A 1 -28.02 26.72 -3.43
N PRO A 2 -28.57 26.05 -4.45
CA PRO A 2 -28.99 24.65 -4.29
C PRO A 2 -27.77 23.78 -3.99
N ARG A 3 -27.80 23.02 -2.90
CA ARG A 3 -26.74 22.09 -2.51
C ARG A 3 -26.82 20.83 -3.35
N MET A 4 -25.67 20.23 -3.61
CA MET A 4 -25.55 19.06 -4.49
C MET A 4 -25.46 17.77 -3.67
N LEU A 5 -26.42 17.59 -2.76
CA LEU A 5 -26.48 16.43 -1.85
C LEU A 5 -27.27 15.27 -2.46
N ASP A 6 -26.75 14.07 -2.26
CA ASP A 6 -27.40 12.80 -2.61
C ASP A 6 -27.76 12.04 -1.33
N VAL A 7 -29.04 11.68 -1.22
CA VAL A 7 -29.63 10.94 -0.10
C VAL A 7 -30.36 9.74 -0.69
N SER A 8 -29.84 8.54 -0.44
CA SER A 8 -30.45 7.30 -0.93
C SER A 8 -31.74 6.94 -0.19
N ASP A 9 -32.56 6.10 -0.81
CA ASP A 9 -33.82 5.61 -0.22
C ASP A 9 -33.59 4.90 1.12
N ASP A 10 -32.48 4.17 1.27
CA ASP A 10 -32.11 3.50 2.52
C ASP A 10 -31.79 4.51 3.64
N VAL A 11 -31.04 5.57 3.31
CA VAL A 11 -30.72 6.64 4.28
C VAL A 11 -32.00 7.39 4.67
N ARG A 12 -32.87 7.68 3.68
CA ARG A 12 -34.19 8.31 3.89
C ARG A 12 -35.11 7.47 4.77
N ALA A 13 -35.11 6.14 4.57
CA ALA A 13 -35.89 5.22 5.40
C ALA A 13 -35.42 5.21 6.86
N GLU A 14 -34.12 5.35 7.11
CA GLU A 14 -33.55 5.31 8.46
C GLU A 14 -33.72 6.64 9.23
N ILE A 15 -33.50 7.79 8.58
CA ILE A 15 -33.61 9.11 9.23
C ILE A 15 -35.02 9.71 9.17
N GLY A 16 -35.89 9.17 8.30
CA GLY A 16 -37.23 9.66 8.03
C GLY A 16 -37.29 10.75 6.95
N ASP A 17 -38.43 10.83 6.26
CA ASP A 17 -38.64 11.74 5.11
C ASP A 17 -38.49 13.21 5.48
N GLU A 18 -39.02 13.65 6.61
CA GLU A 18 -38.90 15.06 7.03
C GLU A 18 -37.45 15.46 7.30
N GLU A 19 -36.62 14.58 7.86
CA GLU A 19 -35.21 14.87 8.11
C GLU A 19 -34.39 14.84 6.82
N ALA A 20 -34.67 13.87 5.93
CA ALA A 20 -34.07 13.81 4.60
C ALA A 20 -34.37 15.09 3.79
N ASP A 21 -35.61 15.57 3.84
CA ASP A 21 -36.01 16.79 3.13
C ASP A 21 -35.36 18.05 3.75
N ARG A 22 -35.18 18.11 5.07
CA ARG A 22 -34.38 19.17 5.75
C ARG A 22 -32.92 19.16 5.31
N LEU A 23 -32.31 17.99 5.16
CA LEU A 23 -30.93 17.86 4.66
C LEU A 23 -30.80 18.35 3.22
N LEU A 24 -31.75 17.98 2.35
CA LEU A 24 -31.79 18.41 0.96
C LEU A 24 -32.08 19.92 0.82
N ALA A 25 -32.88 20.49 1.73
CA ALA A 25 -33.11 21.93 1.83
C ALA A 25 -31.88 22.71 2.34
N GLY A 26 -30.95 22.02 3.01
CA GLY A 26 -29.69 22.58 3.50
C GLY A 26 -29.72 23.08 4.94
N ASP A 27 -30.73 22.70 5.73
CA ASP A 27 -30.84 23.15 7.13
C ASP A 27 -29.86 22.41 8.05
N ASN A 28 -29.67 21.09 7.84
CA ASN A 28 -28.83 20.23 8.68
C ASN A 28 -27.55 19.71 7.99
N ALA A 29 -27.30 20.08 6.73
CA ALA A 29 -26.07 19.72 6.05
C ALA A 29 -24.97 20.78 6.27
N PRO A 30 -23.71 20.39 6.47
CA PRO A 30 -22.61 21.32 6.64
C PRO A 30 -22.21 21.94 5.28
N GLY A 31 -21.71 23.18 5.31
CA GLY A 31 -21.14 23.83 4.12
C GLY A 31 -19.83 23.18 3.71
N ALA A 32 -18.83 23.17 4.61
CA ALA A 32 -17.58 22.43 4.43
C ALA A 32 -17.59 21.15 5.28
N TYR A 33 -16.98 20.08 4.78
CA TYR A 33 -16.87 18.79 5.46
C TYR A 33 -15.54 18.11 5.14
N ASP A 34 -15.10 17.16 5.96
CA ASP A 34 -14.01 16.26 5.57
C ASP A 34 -14.62 14.96 5.05
N CYS A 35 -14.25 14.57 3.82
CA CYS A 35 -14.81 13.37 3.20
C CYS A 35 -14.49 12.13 4.07
N THR A 36 -15.52 11.38 4.49
CA THR A 36 -15.33 10.21 5.36
C THR A 36 -14.46 9.11 4.73
N SER A 37 -14.37 9.07 3.39
CA SER A 37 -13.56 8.10 2.65
C SER A 37 -12.11 8.56 2.44
N CYS A 38 -11.88 9.74 1.84
CA CYS A 38 -10.53 10.20 1.46
C CYS A 38 -9.93 11.25 2.40
N ARG A 39 -10.68 11.73 3.40
CA ARG A 39 -10.32 12.79 4.36
C ARG A 39 -9.88 14.11 3.73
N THR A 40 -10.18 14.31 2.45
CA THR A 40 -9.96 15.61 1.79
C THR A 40 -11.15 16.52 2.11
N PRO A 41 -10.91 17.82 2.34
CA PRO A 41 -11.99 18.78 2.53
C PRO A 41 -12.88 18.86 1.29
N GLY A 42 -14.18 18.92 1.52
CA GLY A 42 -15.22 19.06 0.52
C GLY A 42 -16.21 20.16 0.87
N ASN A 43 -17.06 20.55 -0.08
CA ASN A 43 -18.10 21.58 0.12
C ASN A 43 -19.41 21.26 -0.61
N THR A 44 -20.51 21.13 0.15
CA THR A 44 -21.82 20.70 -0.36
C THR A 44 -22.47 21.69 -1.34
N GLU A 45 -21.98 22.93 -1.41
CA GLU A 45 -22.42 23.95 -2.36
C GLU A 45 -21.61 23.95 -3.67
N GLN A 46 -20.44 23.30 -3.69
CA GLN A 46 -19.51 23.36 -4.83
C GLN A 46 -19.41 22.03 -5.58
N GLU A 47 -19.72 20.91 -4.94
CA GLU A 47 -19.50 19.58 -5.47
C GLU A 47 -20.60 18.60 -5.03
N ARG A 48 -20.75 17.50 -5.80
CA ARG A 48 -21.71 16.45 -5.43
C ARG A 48 -21.22 15.71 -4.18
N THR A 49 -22.08 15.66 -3.17
CA THR A 49 -21.80 15.05 -1.87
C THR A 49 -22.80 13.93 -1.59
N SER A 50 -22.31 12.74 -1.29
CA SER A 50 -23.10 11.62 -0.77
C SER A 50 -23.28 11.73 0.74
N THR A 51 -24.49 11.47 1.20
CA THR A 51 -24.78 11.27 2.62
C THR A 51 -24.53 9.81 3.01
N VAL A 52 -23.72 9.59 4.03
CA VAL A 52 -23.40 8.26 4.58
C VAL A 52 -23.88 8.20 6.02
N LEU A 53 -24.75 7.25 6.32
CA LEU A 53 -25.28 7.06 7.67
C LEU A 53 -24.64 5.82 8.31
N PHE A 54 -23.89 6.03 9.39
CA PHE A 54 -23.31 4.94 10.17
C PHE A 54 -24.27 4.56 11.29
N VAL A 55 -24.76 3.32 11.31
CA VAL A 55 -25.78 2.85 12.26
C VAL A 55 -25.18 1.80 13.18
N GLY A 56 -25.18 2.11 14.48
CA GLY A 56 -24.88 1.21 15.58
C GLY A 56 -26.16 0.62 16.20
N GLN A 57 -26.04 0.03 17.38
CA GLN A 57 -27.20 -0.57 18.06
C GLN A 57 -28.05 0.49 18.76
N GLU A 58 -27.42 1.55 19.25
CA GLU A 58 -28.09 2.64 19.99
C GLU A 58 -27.89 4.01 19.34
N THR A 59 -26.87 4.14 18.48
CA THR A 59 -26.42 5.42 17.93
C THR A 59 -26.39 5.39 16.41
N ALA A 60 -26.68 6.54 15.78
CA ALA A 60 -26.51 6.74 14.36
C ALA A 60 -25.77 8.06 14.12
N VAL A 61 -24.80 8.03 13.20
CA VAL A 61 -23.96 9.20 12.88
C VAL A 61 -24.08 9.50 11.39
N LEU A 62 -24.51 10.72 11.09
CA LEU A 62 -24.57 11.23 9.73
C LEU A 62 -23.20 11.83 9.33
N ALA A 63 -22.68 11.39 8.20
CA ALA A 63 -21.42 11.87 7.64
C ALA A 63 -21.54 12.14 6.14
N PHE A 64 -20.52 12.80 5.59
CA PHE A 64 -20.52 13.28 4.21
C PHE A 64 -19.27 12.81 3.47
N ALA A 65 -19.41 12.52 2.19
CA ALA A 65 -18.32 12.16 1.30
C ALA A 65 -18.55 12.71 -0.11
N HIS A 66 -17.48 12.83 -0.89
CA HIS A 66 -17.65 13.08 -2.32
C HIS A 66 -18.46 11.96 -2.96
N ALA A 67 -19.39 12.31 -3.86
CA ALA A 67 -20.20 11.33 -4.58
C ALA A 67 -19.37 10.34 -5.41
N THR A 68 -18.14 10.71 -5.78
CA THR A 68 -17.18 9.85 -6.48
C THR A 68 -16.42 8.91 -5.55
N CYS A 69 -16.33 9.20 -4.25
CA CYS A 69 -15.61 8.36 -3.29
C CYS A 69 -16.49 7.21 -2.80
N VAL A 70 -17.72 7.51 -2.41
CA VAL A 70 -18.70 6.51 -1.95
C VAL A 70 -20.12 6.97 -2.32
N PRO A 71 -21.03 6.05 -2.68
CA PRO A 71 -22.43 6.39 -2.89
C PRO A 71 -23.12 6.72 -1.56
N SER A 72 -24.30 7.35 -1.63
CA SER A 72 -25.14 7.52 -0.44
C SER A 72 -25.65 6.16 0.03
N GLN A 73 -25.43 5.83 1.30
CA GLN A 73 -25.70 4.51 1.85
C GLN A 73 -25.78 4.49 3.38
N VAL A 74 -26.40 3.44 3.91
CA VAL A 74 -26.37 3.08 5.32
C VAL A 74 -25.28 2.04 5.55
N VAL A 75 -24.39 2.29 6.51
CA VAL A 75 -23.29 1.40 6.88
C VAL A 75 -23.51 0.91 8.30
N PRO A 76 -23.81 -0.39 8.51
CA PRO A 76 -23.87 -0.95 9.86
C PRO A 76 -22.45 -1.10 10.42
N VAL A 77 -22.27 -0.66 11.66
CA VAL A 77 -20.97 -0.64 12.35
C VAL A 77 -21.17 -1.01 13.82
N SER A 78 -20.13 -1.50 14.48
CA SER A 78 -20.25 -1.83 15.90
C SER A 78 -20.39 -0.56 16.75
N GLU A 79 -21.09 -0.67 17.88
CA GLU A 79 -21.30 0.46 18.80
C GLU A 79 -19.98 1.06 19.31
N ASP A 80 -18.96 0.21 19.51
CA ASP A 80 -17.63 0.64 19.93
C ASP A 80 -16.90 1.47 18.84
N GLU A 81 -17.07 1.10 17.57
CA GLU A 81 -16.53 1.85 16.42
C GLU A 81 -17.24 3.20 16.26
N LEU A 82 -18.57 3.25 16.43
CA LEU A 82 -19.33 4.50 16.38
C LEU A 82 -18.88 5.47 17.47
N ARG A 83 -18.75 4.99 18.71
CA ARG A 83 -18.30 5.81 19.85
C ARG A 83 -16.87 6.30 19.69
N GLY A 84 -16.03 5.56 18.96
CA GLY A 84 -14.70 6.01 18.57
C GLY A 84 -14.74 7.13 17.54
N ALA A 85 -15.57 7.00 16.50
CA ALA A 85 -15.74 8.01 15.47
C ALA A 85 -16.32 9.33 16.02
N VAL A 86 -17.35 9.26 16.88
CA VAL A 86 -17.97 10.43 17.51
C VAL A 86 -16.94 11.20 18.34
N ARG A 87 -16.12 10.52 19.15
CA ARG A 87 -15.06 11.15 19.96
C ARG A 87 -14.02 11.86 19.10
N SER A 88 -13.68 11.30 17.94
CA SER A 88 -12.77 11.93 16.99
C SER A 88 -13.36 13.17 16.32
N ILE A 89 -14.69 13.26 16.20
CA ILE A 89 -15.41 14.38 15.56
C ILE A 89 -15.73 15.49 16.58
N THR A 90 -16.05 15.14 17.84
CA THR A 90 -16.28 16.11 18.92
C THR A 90 -15.01 16.78 19.45
N GLY A 91 -13.83 16.34 19.01
CA GLY A 91 -12.56 16.99 19.33
C GLY A 91 -12.12 16.81 20.79
N GLU A 92 -12.52 15.71 21.45
CA GLU A 92 -12.13 15.45 22.85
C GLU A 92 -10.68 14.94 22.99
N ASP A 93 -9.95 14.72 21.89
CA ASP A 93 -8.50 14.53 21.89
C ASP A 93 -7.75 15.86 21.65
N SER A 94 -7.97 16.81 22.56
CA SER A 94 -7.10 17.99 22.72
C SER A 94 -6.98 18.40 24.19
N ALA A 95 -6.31 17.55 24.96
CA ALA A 95 -5.51 17.98 26.11
C ALA A 95 -4.32 17.03 26.27
N PRO A 96 -3.07 17.53 26.42
CA PRO A 96 -1.95 16.70 26.78
C PRO A 96 -2.13 16.29 28.24
N SER A 97 -2.58 15.07 28.50
CA SER A 97 -2.50 14.52 29.85
C SER A 97 -1.04 14.15 30.10
N ALA A 98 -0.35 15.07 30.76
CA ALA A 98 0.87 14.78 31.49
C ALA A 98 0.56 13.74 32.57
N ALA A 99 1.01 12.51 32.34
CA ALA A 99 1.17 11.47 33.36
C ALA A 99 2.57 10.89 33.14
N GLU A 100 3.57 11.45 33.82
CA GLU A 100 4.08 10.93 35.10
C GLU A 100 5.17 9.88 34.86
N ALA A 101 6.41 10.36 34.98
CA ALA A 101 7.62 9.56 34.87
C ALA A 101 7.74 8.60 36.07
N PRO A 102 8.03 7.31 35.84
CA PRO A 102 8.47 6.44 36.92
C PRO A 102 9.92 6.78 37.28
N HIS A 103 10.09 7.28 38.50
CA HIS A 103 11.36 7.45 39.18
C HIS A 103 12.22 6.18 39.14
N ALA A 104 13.47 6.33 38.70
CA ALA A 104 14.54 5.38 38.94
C ALA A 104 15.02 5.46 40.39
N PRO A 105 15.30 4.32 41.06
CA PRO A 105 16.25 4.28 42.16
C PRO A 105 17.64 3.94 41.63
N SER A 106 18.62 4.75 42.02
CA SER A 106 20.03 4.61 41.70
C SER A 106 20.79 3.85 42.80
N THR A 107 21.89 3.23 42.38
CA THR A 107 23.07 2.72 43.13
C THR A 107 23.04 1.32 43.75
N ALA A 108 23.86 0.44 43.17
CA ALA A 108 24.94 -0.27 43.88
C ALA A 108 25.99 -0.82 42.89
N SER A 109 27.24 -0.39 43.11
CA SER A 109 28.50 -0.71 42.42
C SER A 109 28.94 -2.18 42.58
N VAL A 110 29.75 -2.75 41.66
CA VAL A 110 31.13 -3.32 41.86
C VAL A 110 31.79 -3.64 40.47
N PRO A 111 33.09 -4.05 40.32
CA PRO A 111 34.17 -3.22 39.78
C PRO A 111 34.83 -3.71 38.46
N SER A 112 35.65 -2.84 37.88
CA SER A 112 36.48 -3.03 36.68
C SER A 112 37.82 -3.75 36.94
N VAL A 113 38.34 -4.44 35.90
CA VAL A 113 39.78 -4.68 35.66
C VAL A 113 40.03 -4.83 34.14
N PRO A 114 41.26 -4.59 33.63
CA PRO A 114 41.47 -3.58 32.59
C PRO A 114 41.90 -4.15 31.23
N HIS A 115 41.66 -3.32 30.20
CA HIS A 115 42.14 -3.48 28.84
C HIS A 115 43.61 -3.01 28.73
N ALA A 116 44.46 -3.82 28.09
CA ALA A 116 45.83 -3.44 27.74
C ALA A 116 45.90 -2.93 26.29
N SER A 117 46.64 -1.84 26.17
CA SER A 117 46.85 -0.90 25.07
C SER A 117 47.39 -1.48 23.75
N ALA A 118 46.88 -0.95 22.61
CA ALA A 118 47.52 -0.14 21.54
C ALA A 118 49.02 -0.39 21.17
N PRO A 119 49.57 0.03 19.99
CA PRO A 119 49.10 1.13 19.13
C PRO A 119 49.32 1.01 17.57
N TYR A 120 48.89 2.08 16.90
CA TYR A 120 49.19 2.61 15.54
C TYR A 120 50.68 2.45 15.11
N ASP A 121 51.11 2.52 13.84
CA ASP A 121 50.70 3.34 12.69
C ASP A 121 51.40 2.83 11.39
N SER A 122 50.98 3.38 10.24
CA SER A 122 51.72 3.59 8.97
C SER A 122 51.83 2.47 7.89
N MET A 123 51.26 2.80 6.72
CA MET A 123 51.57 2.32 5.34
C MET A 123 53.05 2.57 4.95
N PRO A 124 53.66 2.01 3.86
CA PRO A 124 53.10 1.92 2.48
C PRO A 124 53.63 0.78 1.54
N HIS A 125 53.19 0.85 0.27
CA HIS A 125 53.77 0.33 -0.99
C HIS A 125 53.53 -1.11 -1.49
N ALA A 126 53.46 -1.14 -2.83
CA ALA A 126 53.10 -2.20 -3.76
C ALA A 126 54.21 -3.24 -4.02
N ALA A 127 53.83 -4.42 -4.52
CA ALA A 127 54.70 -5.27 -5.36
C ALA A 127 53.89 -6.26 -6.21
N VAL A 128 54.41 -6.48 -7.42
CA VAL A 128 53.89 -7.26 -8.57
C VAL A 128 54.68 -8.57 -8.70
N SER A 129 54.08 -9.65 -9.26
CA SER A 129 54.71 -10.71 -10.11
C SER A 129 53.61 -11.70 -10.59
N HIS A 130 53.26 -11.87 -11.89
CA HIS A 130 53.90 -12.58 -13.03
C HIS A 130 54.09 -14.10 -12.78
N PHE A 131 53.83 -15.13 -13.63
CA PHE A 131 53.55 -15.42 -15.07
C PHE A 131 53.11 -16.94 -15.15
N PRO A 132 52.97 -17.72 -16.28
CA PRO A 132 53.03 -17.45 -17.73
C PRO A 132 51.86 -18.07 -18.60
N GLY A 133 51.78 -17.65 -19.88
CA GLY A 133 50.83 -18.13 -20.93
C GLY A 133 51.23 -19.43 -21.65
N PRO A 134 50.60 -19.77 -22.81
CA PRO A 134 51.14 -19.29 -24.08
C PRO A 134 50.18 -19.03 -25.28
N ALA A 135 50.73 -18.28 -26.24
CA ALA A 135 50.62 -18.31 -27.71
C ALA A 135 49.33 -17.91 -28.49
N ALA A 136 49.47 -16.83 -29.26
CA ALA A 136 48.64 -16.46 -30.42
C ALA A 136 49.12 -17.14 -31.72
N PRO A 137 48.35 -17.04 -32.82
CA PRO A 137 48.87 -16.22 -33.91
C PRO A 137 47.84 -15.32 -34.63
N THR A 138 48.29 -14.08 -34.83
CA THR A 138 48.19 -13.20 -36.01
C THR A 138 47.03 -13.34 -37.02
N GLY A 139 46.30 -12.24 -37.22
CA GLY A 139 45.53 -11.93 -38.42
C GLY A 139 45.28 -10.42 -38.53
N SER A 140 45.76 -9.81 -39.61
CA SER A 140 45.88 -8.38 -39.88
C SER A 140 44.57 -7.58 -40.04
N ALA A 141 44.67 -6.27 -39.81
CA ALA A 141 43.72 -5.17 -40.00
C ALA A 141 43.22 -5.00 -41.47
N PRO A 142 42.29 -4.09 -41.85
CA PRO A 142 42.26 -2.66 -41.46
C PRO A 142 40.88 -2.01 -41.18
N SER A 143 40.88 -0.94 -40.38
CA SER A 143 39.89 0.16 -40.43
C SER A 143 40.11 0.99 -41.71
N PRO A 144 39.11 1.73 -42.22
CA PRO A 144 38.94 3.15 -41.83
C PRO A 144 37.43 3.56 -41.87
N VAL A 145 36.90 4.76 -41.66
CA VAL A 145 37.32 6.16 -41.81
C VAL A 145 36.40 7.01 -40.89
N LEU A 146 36.96 8.06 -40.29
CA LEU A 146 36.31 9.14 -39.56
C LEU A 146 35.89 10.27 -40.54
N ALA A 147 34.71 10.88 -40.39
CA ALA A 147 34.39 12.19 -40.99
C ALA A 147 33.16 12.86 -40.33
N PRO A 148 33.02 14.21 -40.39
CA PRO A 148 32.68 15.03 -39.23
C PRO A 148 31.34 15.81 -39.30
N SER A 149 31.00 16.48 -38.19
CA SER A 149 29.92 17.46 -38.01
C SER A 149 29.92 18.62 -39.02
N PRO A 150 28.81 19.38 -39.06
CA PRO A 150 28.94 20.84 -38.96
C PRO A 150 27.99 21.49 -37.93
N VAL A 151 28.43 22.65 -37.47
CA VAL A 151 27.87 23.54 -36.44
C VAL A 151 27.38 24.85 -37.08
N ALA A 152 26.44 25.52 -36.39
CA ALA A 152 26.07 26.96 -36.40
C ALA A 152 24.96 27.46 -37.36
N PRO A 153 24.28 28.61 -37.07
CA PRO A 153 24.51 29.59 -36.00
C PRO A 153 23.28 29.98 -35.13
N ALA A 154 23.57 30.62 -34.00
CA ALA A 154 22.62 31.35 -33.15
C ALA A 154 22.59 32.84 -33.51
N SER A 155 21.49 33.52 -33.20
CA SER A 155 21.40 34.98 -33.06
C SER A 155 20.26 35.37 -32.08
N PRO A 156 20.33 36.56 -31.47
CA PRO A 156 19.97 36.79 -30.06
C PRO A 156 18.57 37.40 -29.90
N GLY A 157 17.91 37.10 -28.78
CA GLY A 157 16.61 37.67 -28.43
C GLY A 157 16.31 37.63 -26.95
N VAL A 158 16.57 38.75 -26.29
CA VAL A 158 15.87 39.33 -25.12
C VAL A 158 15.70 38.46 -23.86
N ALA A 159 16.42 38.88 -22.82
CA ALA A 159 16.26 38.40 -21.45
C ALA A 159 14.81 38.48 -20.97
N SER A 160 14.22 37.32 -20.70
CA SER A 160 13.10 37.19 -19.76
C SER A 160 13.60 36.36 -18.59
N HIS A 161 13.80 37.01 -17.46
CA HIS A 161 13.99 36.39 -16.17
C HIS A 161 12.69 35.65 -15.83
N THR A 162 12.58 34.42 -16.32
CA THR A 162 11.59 33.47 -15.85
C THR A 162 12.16 32.89 -14.57
N SER A 163 11.68 33.40 -13.45
CA SER A 163 11.81 32.80 -12.14
C SER A 163 11.47 31.32 -12.25
N VAL A 164 12.50 30.48 -12.10
CA VAL A 164 12.34 29.03 -11.92
C VAL A 164 11.45 28.88 -10.69
N PRO A 165 10.23 28.32 -10.80
CA PRO A 165 9.55 27.91 -9.59
C PRO A 165 10.42 26.77 -9.05
N SER A 166 11.01 26.99 -7.87
CA SER A 166 11.52 25.91 -7.04
C SER A 166 10.34 25.00 -6.71
N GLY A 167 9.99 24.13 -7.66
CA GLY A 167 8.96 23.13 -7.52
C GLY A 167 9.44 22.17 -6.45
N HIS A 168 8.82 22.25 -5.27
CA HIS A 168 8.79 21.13 -4.36
C HIS A 168 8.47 19.88 -5.18
N ALA A 169 9.40 18.93 -5.24
CA ALA A 169 9.11 17.62 -5.80
C ALA A 169 7.84 17.11 -5.10
N PRO A 170 6.84 16.61 -5.84
CA PRO A 170 5.63 16.07 -5.22
C PRO A 170 6.08 15.02 -4.20
N ALA A 171 5.65 15.19 -2.95
CA ALA A 171 5.95 14.24 -1.89
C ALA A 171 5.53 12.84 -2.37
N ALA A 172 6.40 11.85 -2.20
CA ALA A 172 6.13 10.48 -2.62
C ALA A 172 4.85 9.99 -1.91
N GLN A 173 3.75 9.93 -2.65
CA GLN A 173 2.47 9.53 -2.09
C GLN A 173 2.48 8.01 -1.90
N GLN A 174 2.20 7.57 -0.68
CA GLN A 174 2.14 6.15 -0.36
C GLN A 174 0.98 5.51 -1.09
N ALA A 175 1.25 4.43 -1.83
CA ALA A 175 0.21 3.68 -2.53
C ALA A 175 -0.73 3.00 -1.54
N VAL A 176 -2.03 3.05 -1.82
CA VAL A 176 -3.06 2.36 -1.04
C VAL A 176 -3.40 1.04 -1.74
N LEU A 177 -3.19 -0.07 -1.05
CA LEU A 177 -3.44 -1.42 -1.57
C LEU A 177 -4.68 -2.01 -0.93
N GLY A 178 -5.63 -2.42 -1.76
CA GLY A 178 -6.74 -3.29 -1.37
C GLY A 178 -6.26 -4.73 -1.22
N VAL A 179 -6.68 -5.39 -0.14
CA VAL A 179 -6.38 -6.80 0.12
C VAL A 179 -7.70 -7.54 0.34
N THR A 180 -7.95 -8.54 -0.49
CA THR A 180 -9.09 -9.46 -0.36
C THR A 180 -8.57 -10.81 0.11
N SER A 181 -9.12 -11.34 1.20
CA SER A 181 -8.83 -12.71 1.65
C SER A 181 -9.85 -13.69 1.08
N GLY A 182 -9.39 -14.89 0.70
CA GLY A 182 -10.27 -15.93 0.17
C GLY A 182 -9.57 -17.28 0.10
N VAL A 183 -10.34 -18.34 -0.13
CA VAL A 183 -9.80 -19.66 -0.43
C VAL A 183 -9.72 -19.84 -1.94
N VAL A 184 -8.55 -20.23 -2.44
CA VAL A 184 -8.33 -20.52 -3.85
C VAL A 184 -7.99 -21.99 -4.00
N LEU A 185 -8.66 -22.66 -4.93
CA LEU A 185 -8.34 -24.04 -5.29
C LEU A 185 -7.09 -24.07 -6.16
N VAL A 186 -6.03 -24.76 -5.73
CA VAL A 186 -4.83 -25.04 -6.53
C VAL A 186 -4.82 -26.54 -6.82
N GLY A 187 -5.10 -26.90 -8.07
CA GLY A 187 -5.41 -28.29 -8.42
C GLY A 187 -6.71 -28.73 -7.75
N GLN A 188 -6.62 -29.59 -6.73
CA GLN A 188 -7.76 -29.99 -5.88
C GLN A 188 -7.61 -29.53 -4.43
N GLU A 189 -6.54 -28.79 -4.13
CA GLU A 189 -6.26 -28.34 -2.77
C GLU A 189 -6.83 -26.94 -2.53
N ALA A 190 -7.63 -26.81 -1.47
CA ALA A 190 -8.08 -25.51 -0.99
C ALA A 190 -6.94 -24.83 -0.21
N CYS A 191 -6.39 -23.75 -0.77
CA CYS A 191 -5.30 -22.97 -0.22
C CYS A 191 -5.78 -21.59 0.27
N PRO A 192 -5.25 -21.08 1.39
CA PRO A 192 -5.53 -19.72 1.83
C PRO A 192 -4.82 -18.72 0.92
N ALA A 193 -5.55 -17.74 0.41
CA ALA A 193 -5.02 -16.72 -0.49
C ALA A 193 -5.31 -15.30 0.00
N LEU A 194 -4.41 -14.39 -0.36
CA LEU A 194 -4.59 -12.95 -0.32
C LEU A 194 -4.46 -12.43 -1.75
N VAL A 195 -5.45 -11.67 -2.20
CA VAL A 195 -5.43 -10.99 -3.50
C VAL A 195 -5.22 -9.51 -3.26
N VAL A 196 -4.16 -8.98 -3.85
CA VAL A 196 -3.70 -7.60 -3.66
C VAL A 196 -3.89 -6.82 -4.95
N GLU A 197 -4.58 -5.69 -4.85
CA GLU A 197 -4.80 -4.78 -5.97
C GLU A 197 -4.62 -3.33 -5.49
N PRO A 198 -3.83 -2.49 -6.19
CA PRO A 198 -3.73 -1.10 -5.83
C PRO A 198 -5.04 -0.37 -6.17
N THR A 199 -5.42 0.58 -5.33
CA THR A 199 -6.66 1.37 -5.53
C THR A 199 -6.57 2.35 -6.71
N ALA A 200 -5.35 2.64 -7.18
CA ALA A 200 -5.06 3.42 -8.36
C ALA A 200 -3.77 2.90 -9.03
N PRO A 201 -3.55 3.15 -10.33
CA PRO A 201 -2.31 2.78 -11.01
C PRO A 201 -1.07 3.27 -10.27
N ILE A 202 -0.06 2.41 -10.11
CA ILE A 202 1.19 2.77 -9.42
C ILE A 202 2.22 3.20 -10.45
N ILE A 203 2.82 4.38 -10.25
CA ILE A 203 3.90 4.90 -11.10
C ILE A 203 5.11 5.13 -10.20
N ARG A 204 6.31 4.83 -10.71
CA ARG A 204 7.54 5.06 -9.93
C ARG A 204 7.78 6.57 -9.78
N PRO A 205 8.14 7.06 -8.58
CA PRO A 205 8.51 8.46 -8.39
C PRO A 205 9.64 8.88 -9.35
N GLY A 206 9.43 9.94 -10.13
CA GLY A 206 10.40 10.44 -11.12
C GLY A 206 10.39 9.72 -12.47
N SER A 207 9.52 8.72 -12.67
CA SER A 207 9.29 8.09 -13.97
C SER A 207 8.34 8.96 -14.81
N ALA A 208 8.66 9.16 -16.08
CA ALA A 208 7.73 9.70 -17.08
C ALA A 208 6.82 8.61 -17.69
N GLY A 209 6.81 7.41 -17.08
CA GLY A 209 6.02 6.27 -17.52
C GLY A 209 4.53 6.58 -17.51
N HIS A 210 3.85 6.22 -18.60
CA HIS A 210 2.41 6.40 -18.78
C HIS A 210 1.61 5.13 -18.41
N GLY A 211 2.11 4.29 -17.51
CA GLY A 211 1.54 2.96 -17.24
C GLY A 211 1.60 2.55 -15.77
N ASP A 212 0.79 1.55 -15.42
CA ASP A 212 0.81 0.92 -14.09
C ASP A 212 2.05 0.01 -13.96
N GLU A 213 3.03 0.44 -13.16
CA GLU A 213 4.30 -0.25 -12.89
C GLU A 213 4.17 -1.29 -11.77
N PHE A 214 2.98 -1.48 -11.16
CA PHE A 214 2.82 -2.32 -9.97
C PHE A 214 3.36 -3.75 -10.12
N LEU A 215 3.02 -4.43 -11.22
CA LEU A 215 3.44 -5.81 -11.45
C LEU A 215 4.95 -5.91 -11.70
N GLN A 216 5.54 -4.92 -12.36
CA GLN A 216 6.97 -4.85 -12.56
C GLN A 216 7.69 -4.68 -11.23
N LEU A 217 7.22 -3.76 -10.38
CA LEU A 217 7.78 -3.54 -9.04
C LEU A 217 7.74 -4.81 -8.19
N LEU A 218 6.65 -5.56 -8.23
CA LEU A 218 6.57 -6.84 -7.51
C LEU A 218 7.47 -7.92 -8.10
N SER A 219 7.63 -7.94 -9.43
CA SER A 219 8.54 -8.87 -10.10
C SER A 219 10.00 -8.62 -9.68
N GLU A 220 10.40 -7.35 -9.54
CA GLU A 220 11.71 -6.96 -8.99
C GLU A 220 11.91 -7.44 -7.54
N GLN A 221 10.82 -7.65 -6.79
CA GLN A 221 10.81 -8.18 -5.43
C GLN A 221 10.65 -9.71 -5.34
N GLY A 222 10.73 -10.42 -6.46
CA GLY A 222 10.71 -11.89 -6.49
C GLY A 222 9.32 -12.53 -6.62
N PHE A 223 8.26 -11.74 -6.87
CA PHE A 223 6.99 -12.31 -7.30
C PHE A 223 7.11 -12.83 -8.74
N ALA A 224 6.51 -14.00 -9.01
CA ALA A 224 6.61 -14.64 -10.32
C ALA A 224 5.30 -14.47 -11.10
N PRO A 225 5.34 -14.32 -12.45
CA PRO A 225 4.14 -14.38 -13.28
C PRO A 225 3.34 -15.66 -13.04
N VAL A 226 2.03 -15.52 -12.92
CA VAL A 226 1.10 -16.64 -12.76
C VAL A 226 0.37 -16.86 -14.08
N VAL A 227 0.67 -17.97 -14.73
CA VAL A 227 0.04 -18.37 -15.99
C VAL A 227 -0.99 -19.49 -15.81
N ASP A 228 -0.86 -20.25 -14.72
CA ASP A 228 -1.75 -21.35 -14.37
C ASP A 228 -1.92 -21.38 -12.84
N LEU A 229 -3.14 -21.12 -12.38
CA LEU A 229 -3.50 -21.15 -10.98
C LEU A 229 -3.78 -22.57 -10.47
N GLY A 230 -3.72 -23.60 -11.34
CA GLY A 230 -3.65 -25.00 -10.95
C GLY A 230 -2.31 -25.36 -10.28
N ARG A 231 -1.30 -24.50 -10.41
CA ARG A 231 0.02 -24.65 -9.79
C ARG A 231 0.25 -23.57 -8.72
N PRO A 232 0.78 -23.93 -7.54
CA PRO A 232 1.08 -22.93 -6.52
C PRO A 232 2.24 -22.02 -6.97
N PRO A 233 2.19 -20.71 -6.67
CA PRO A 233 3.32 -19.81 -6.89
C PRO A 233 4.58 -20.23 -6.13
N ALA A 234 5.75 -19.83 -6.63
CA ALA A 234 7.02 -20.11 -5.98
C ALA A 234 7.12 -19.41 -4.60
N PRO A 235 7.87 -19.97 -3.64
CA PRO A 235 8.20 -19.27 -2.40
C PRO A 235 8.94 -17.96 -2.67
N ASN A 236 8.63 -16.90 -1.92
CA ASN A 236 9.40 -15.64 -1.98
C ASN A 236 10.20 -15.44 -0.67
N PRO A 237 11.53 -15.66 -0.67
CA PRO A 237 12.36 -15.58 0.53
C PRO A 237 12.31 -14.23 1.23
N GLY A 238 12.26 -14.25 2.57
CA GLY A 238 12.24 -13.04 3.40
C GLY A 238 10.87 -12.36 3.51
N TRP A 239 9.92 -12.72 2.67
CA TRP A 239 8.53 -12.28 2.79
C TRP A 239 7.75 -13.18 3.75
N SER A 240 6.77 -12.62 4.45
CA SER A 240 5.91 -13.39 5.36
C SER A 240 4.57 -12.69 5.60
N VAL A 241 3.58 -13.45 6.05
CA VAL A 241 2.26 -12.93 6.43
C VAL A 241 2.14 -12.93 7.95
N LEU A 242 1.90 -11.75 8.53
CA LEU A 242 1.70 -11.60 9.96
C LEU A 242 0.25 -11.88 10.34
N LEU A 243 0.05 -12.99 11.05
CA LEU A 243 -1.20 -13.33 11.71
C LEU A 243 -1.01 -13.27 13.21
N ALA A 244 -1.95 -12.65 13.91
CA ALA A 244 -2.00 -12.67 15.36
C ALA A 244 -3.44 -12.75 15.82
N MET A 245 -3.71 -13.60 16.82
CA MET A 245 -5.04 -13.82 17.38
C MET A 245 -6.08 -14.24 16.31
N GLY A 246 -5.64 -15.01 15.31
CA GLY A 246 -6.51 -15.47 14.21
C GLY A 246 -6.93 -14.40 13.20
N ARG A 247 -6.33 -13.20 13.27
CA ARG A 247 -6.61 -12.06 12.37
C ARG A 247 -5.38 -11.74 11.52
N LEU A 248 -5.60 -11.18 10.34
CA LEU A 248 -4.56 -10.69 9.45
C LEU A 248 -4.14 -9.26 9.84
N HIS A 249 -2.85 -9.05 10.05
CA HIS A 249 -2.31 -7.74 10.44
C HIS A 249 -1.47 -7.11 9.33
N ALA A 250 -0.57 -7.86 8.70
CA ALA A 250 0.38 -7.30 7.74
C ALA A 250 0.93 -8.34 6.76
N VAL A 251 1.44 -7.85 5.63
CA VAL A 251 2.38 -8.57 4.76
C VAL A 251 3.73 -7.91 4.95
N LEU A 252 4.71 -8.70 5.39
CA LEU A 252 6.05 -8.24 5.71
C LEU A 252 6.99 -8.54 4.54
N MET A 253 7.83 -7.57 4.22
CA MET A 253 8.93 -7.72 3.27
C MET A 253 10.27 -7.77 4.02
N PRO A 254 11.31 -8.37 3.42
CA PRO A 254 12.64 -8.38 4.02
C PRO A 254 13.15 -6.95 4.24
N GLY A 255 13.78 -6.73 5.39
CA GLY A 255 14.38 -5.44 5.72
C GLY A 255 15.60 -5.13 4.82
N PRO A 256 15.90 -3.83 4.57
CA PRO A 256 17.09 -3.44 3.81
C PRO A 256 18.36 -4.06 4.41
N GLY A 257 19.24 -4.61 3.55
CA GLY A 257 20.51 -5.18 3.98
C GLY A 257 20.39 -6.39 4.92
N GLY A 258 19.24 -7.11 4.91
CA GLY A 258 18.99 -8.23 5.84
C GLY A 258 18.55 -7.80 7.23
N GLY A 259 18.12 -6.54 7.39
CA GLY A 259 17.55 -6.02 8.63
C GLY A 259 16.20 -6.65 9.00
N ARG A 260 15.61 -6.16 10.10
CA ARG A 260 14.30 -6.64 10.56
C ARG A 260 13.24 -6.49 9.46
N PRO A 261 12.34 -7.46 9.29
CA PRO A 261 11.23 -7.33 8.35
C PRO A 261 10.41 -6.07 8.61
N VAL A 262 9.98 -5.42 7.54
CA VAL A 262 9.15 -4.21 7.59
C VAL A 262 7.80 -4.50 6.95
N ALA A 263 6.75 -3.82 7.40
CA ALA A 263 5.43 -3.95 6.80
C ALA A 263 5.44 -3.34 5.39
N TRP A 264 5.28 -4.19 4.38
CA TRP A 264 5.02 -3.74 3.01
C TRP A 264 3.56 -3.33 2.85
N TRP A 265 2.67 -4.07 3.51
CA TRP A 265 1.27 -3.72 3.68
C TRP A 265 0.85 -3.98 5.12
N GLN A 266 -0.01 -3.11 5.66
CA GLN A 266 -0.57 -3.25 7.00
C GLN A 266 -2.07 -2.93 6.97
N ALA A 267 -2.85 -3.78 7.62
CA ALA A 267 -4.26 -3.54 7.82
C ALA A 267 -4.46 -2.36 8.77
N HIS A 268 -5.34 -1.42 8.42
CA HIS A 268 -5.72 -0.34 9.34
C HIS A 268 -6.35 -0.87 10.63
N SER A 269 -7.09 -1.98 10.51
CA SER A 269 -7.59 -2.77 11.63
C SER A 269 -7.40 -4.26 11.31
N PRO A 270 -7.03 -5.11 12.28
CA PRO A 270 -6.76 -6.51 12.02
C PRO A 270 -7.96 -7.20 11.35
N MET A 271 -7.76 -7.80 10.18
CA MET A 271 -8.87 -8.33 9.38
C MET A 271 -9.26 -9.74 9.86
N PRO A 272 -10.54 -10.01 10.15
CA PRO A 272 -11.00 -11.36 10.43
C PRO A 272 -10.85 -12.25 9.19
N LEU A 273 -10.62 -13.54 9.41
CA LEU A 273 -10.44 -14.54 8.36
C LEU A 273 -11.51 -15.62 8.50
N SER A 274 -12.08 -16.03 7.37
CA SER A 274 -13.11 -17.07 7.35
C SER A 274 -12.60 -18.39 7.93
N GLU A 275 -13.52 -19.24 8.38
CA GLU A 275 -13.15 -20.57 8.88
C GLU A 275 -12.50 -21.43 7.79
N GLY A 276 -13.02 -21.39 6.56
CA GLY A 276 -12.43 -22.08 5.41
C GLY A 276 -10.98 -21.65 5.16
N TRP A 277 -10.69 -20.35 5.26
CA TRP A 277 -9.34 -19.81 5.13
C TRP A 277 -8.41 -20.32 6.24
N ARG A 278 -8.84 -20.25 7.50
CA ARG A 278 -8.05 -20.73 8.65
C ARG A 278 -7.81 -22.24 8.61
N SER A 279 -8.82 -23.02 8.22
CA SER A 279 -8.67 -24.47 8.03
C SER A 279 -7.71 -24.81 6.90
N ALA A 280 -7.72 -24.04 5.80
CA ALA A 280 -6.74 -24.19 4.71
C ALA A 280 -5.31 -23.85 5.15
N LEU A 281 -5.15 -22.82 5.97
CA LEU A 281 -3.87 -22.46 6.55
C LEU A 281 -3.35 -23.53 7.52
N GLY A 282 -4.20 -24.10 8.36
CA GLY A 282 -3.82 -25.17 9.28
C GLY A 282 -3.16 -26.36 8.57
N ARG A 283 -3.60 -26.69 7.35
CA ARG A 283 -3.06 -27.78 6.52
C ARG A 283 -1.76 -27.43 5.81
N SER A 284 -1.67 -26.22 5.24
CA SER A 284 -0.56 -25.85 4.35
C SER A 284 0.56 -25.08 5.04
N GLN A 285 0.27 -24.38 6.14
CA GLN A 285 1.16 -23.46 6.85
C GLN A 285 1.79 -22.39 5.92
N ARG A 286 1.12 -22.09 4.80
CA ARG A 286 1.57 -21.15 3.77
C ARG A 286 0.39 -20.37 3.26
N VAL A 287 0.60 -19.11 2.94
CA VAL A 287 -0.39 -18.23 2.32
C VAL A 287 0.04 -17.94 0.89
N LEU A 288 -0.90 -18.04 -0.05
CA LEU A 288 -0.67 -17.64 -1.43
C LEU A 288 -1.01 -16.16 -1.57
N ILE A 289 -0.08 -15.37 -2.11
CA ILE A 289 -0.35 -13.99 -2.48
C ILE A 289 -0.44 -13.93 -3.99
N TYR A 290 -1.54 -13.36 -4.48
CA TYR A 290 -1.73 -13.00 -5.88
C TYR A 290 -1.89 -11.50 -5.99
N ALA A 291 -1.25 -10.88 -6.96
CA ALA A 291 -1.29 -9.44 -7.15
C ALA A 291 -1.56 -9.08 -8.61
N ALA A 292 -2.42 -8.08 -8.81
CA ALA A 292 -2.85 -7.61 -10.12
C ALA A 292 -2.82 -6.07 -10.16
N ALA A 293 -2.76 -5.50 -11.37
CA ALA A 293 -2.86 -4.06 -11.59
C ALA A 293 -4.24 -3.51 -11.19
N ALA A 294 -4.35 -2.20 -10.94
CA ALA A 294 -5.59 -1.56 -10.52
C ALA A 294 -6.76 -1.90 -11.45
N GLY A 295 -7.91 -2.29 -10.89
CA GLY A 295 -9.13 -2.63 -11.62
C GLY A 295 -9.11 -3.98 -12.36
N THR A 296 -8.10 -4.83 -12.14
CA THR A 296 -7.98 -6.12 -12.86
C THR A 296 -8.86 -7.21 -12.29
N ILE A 297 -8.92 -7.31 -10.95
CA ILE A 297 -9.70 -8.30 -10.20
C ILE A 297 -10.98 -7.65 -9.68
N GLY A 298 -10.89 -6.46 -9.08
CA GLY A 298 -12.01 -5.79 -8.43
C GLY A 298 -12.59 -6.56 -7.24
N THR A 299 -13.80 -6.19 -6.81
CA THR A 299 -14.48 -6.84 -5.69
C THR A 299 -15.17 -8.13 -6.15
N GLN A 300 -14.92 -9.23 -5.43
CA GLN A 300 -15.45 -10.55 -5.77
C GLN A 300 -16.18 -11.11 -4.54
N PRO A 301 -17.53 -11.13 -4.53
CA PRO A 301 -18.30 -11.51 -3.34
C PRO A 301 -18.27 -13.02 -3.05
N ARG A 302 -17.88 -13.85 -4.03
CA ARG A 302 -17.84 -15.31 -3.89
C ARG A 302 -16.49 -15.88 -4.33
N GLU A 303 -16.10 -16.99 -3.74
CA GLU A 303 -14.82 -17.66 -4.01
C GLU A 303 -14.71 -18.16 -5.46
N ASP A 304 -15.81 -18.65 -6.05
CA ASP A 304 -15.85 -19.07 -7.46
C ASP A 304 -15.61 -17.89 -8.42
N GLN A 305 -16.19 -16.72 -8.11
CA GLN A 305 -16.01 -15.50 -8.88
C GLN A 305 -14.57 -14.97 -8.75
N LEU A 306 -14.02 -14.99 -7.52
CA LEU A 306 -12.63 -14.65 -7.26
C LEU A 306 -11.69 -15.54 -8.08
N ARG A 307 -11.92 -16.86 -8.06
CA ARG A 307 -11.13 -17.81 -8.84
C ARG A 307 -11.19 -17.49 -10.34
N ALA A 308 -12.39 -17.30 -10.88
CA ALA A 308 -12.56 -16.97 -12.30
C ALA A 308 -11.91 -15.62 -12.68
N ALA A 309 -11.92 -14.63 -11.79
CA ALA A 309 -11.25 -13.35 -12.00
C ALA A 309 -9.72 -13.51 -12.05
N LEU A 310 -9.15 -14.30 -11.14
CA LEU A 310 -7.73 -14.63 -11.15
C LEU A 310 -7.34 -15.42 -12.41
N ASP A 311 -8.15 -16.39 -12.86
CA ASP A 311 -7.90 -17.14 -14.11
C ASP A 311 -7.87 -16.21 -15.33
N ARG A 312 -8.82 -15.26 -15.40
CA ARG A 312 -8.83 -14.23 -16.47
C ARG A 312 -7.60 -13.32 -16.41
N ALA A 313 -7.14 -12.94 -15.21
CA ALA A 313 -5.95 -12.12 -15.04
C ALA A 313 -4.68 -12.88 -15.47
N ALA A 314 -4.54 -14.14 -15.04
CA ALA A 314 -3.44 -15.03 -15.40
C ALA A 314 -3.36 -15.24 -16.93
N ALA A 315 -4.49 -15.51 -17.58
CA ALA A 315 -4.55 -15.69 -19.04
C ALA A 315 -4.11 -14.45 -19.84
N ARG A 316 -4.23 -13.25 -19.24
CA ARG A 316 -3.77 -11.99 -19.85
C ARG A 316 -2.33 -11.62 -19.46
N GLY A 317 -1.64 -12.44 -18.68
CA GLY A 317 -0.33 -12.11 -18.13
C GLY A 317 -0.37 -10.95 -17.12
N ALA A 318 -1.55 -10.66 -16.54
CA ALA A 318 -1.79 -9.54 -15.64
C ALA A 318 -1.84 -9.98 -14.16
N LEU A 319 -1.16 -11.08 -13.82
CA LEU A 319 -1.14 -11.65 -12.49
C LEU A 319 0.27 -12.10 -12.13
N VAL A 320 0.74 -11.68 -10.96
CA VAL A 320 1.94 -12.23 -10.32
C VAL A 320 1.56 -12.87 -9.00
N GLY A 321 2.42 -13.75 -8.48
CA GLY A 321 2.15 -14.42 -7.22
C GLY A 321 3.39 -14.91 -6.52
N ALA A 322 3.22 -15.17 -5.23
CA ALA A 322 4.24 -15.70 -4.34
C ALA A 322 3.58 -16.56 -3.25
N SER A 323 4.30 -17.57 -2.78
CA SER A 323 3.91 -18.33 -1.60
C SER A 323 4.72 -17.88 -0.39
N MET A 324 4.05 -17.53 0.71
CA MET A 324 4.68 -16.95 1.89
C MET A 324 4.44 -17.80 3.15
N PRO A 325 5.44 -17.92 4.05
CA PRO A 325 5.23 -18.46 5.38
C PRO A 325 4.48 -17.46 6.27
N LEU A 326 4.04 -17.93 7.44
CA LEU A 326 3.54 -17.06 8.49
C LEU A 326 4.68 -16.45 9.29
N ALA A 327 4.46 -15.24 9.81
CA ALA A 327 5.27 -14.61 10.83
C ALA A 327 4.48 -14.52 12.14
N GLY A 328 5.18 -14.65 13.28
CA GLY A 328 4.60 -14.42 14.61
C GLY A 328 3.71 -15.55 15.14
N THR A 329 3.85 -16.77 14.60
CA THR A 329 3.19 -17.99 15.10
C THR A 329 3.95 -18.62 16.26
#